data_AF-A0A3A8B7B2-F1
#
_entry.id   AF-A0A3A8B7B2-F1
#
_cell.length_a   1.000
_cell.length_b   1.000
_cell.length_c   1.000
_cell.angle_alpha   90.00
_cell.angle_beta   90.00
_cell.angle_gamma   90.00
#
_symmetry.space_group_name_H-M   'P 1'
#
loop_
_entity.id
_entity.type
_entity.pdbx_description
1 polymer ?
#
loop_
_entity_poly.entity_id
_entity_poly.type
_entity_poly.pdbx_seq_one_letter_code
_entity_poly.pdbx_strand_id
1 'polypeptide(L)'
;MGWEVHKFGDNAPAGDWVQWTIGSGWFDVQGLFNRKEGVREFLRLAAQADLLGEPFGALLNPVHDNKHDKNAMQVIGILGPHEAPTSRVFLGYVPADVAAEVASFPEGMPIAVELKKSRIGEVDVILNCAGLWPPAKQRQEMGLETAPSKPVTRVDENALEQLDALIERMNVMPALTAKQAAARQKKNRIDFIKDDEATIQRKLAELEADRSPSVLEDPGGFKQYDNDLAKQVEIVSEGLDGWRRSGMTPAPYYSYRIAVILSKQKDVEREKAFLAAWCRHFSEVGVGQRYAVLVERARKKGAIPEA
;
A
#
# COMPACT_ATOMS: atom_id res chain seq x y z
N MET A 1 17.02 -28.00 -8.73
CA MET A 1 17.93 -26.89 -8.45
C MET A 1 17.22 -25.92 -7.51
N GLY A 2 17.72 -25.79 -6.28
CA GLY A 2 17.06 -25.06 -5.20
C GLY A 2 17.39 -23.57 -5.24
N TRP A 3 16.49 -22.76 -4.69
CA TRP A 3 16.73 -21.34 -4.44
C TRP A 3 17.11 -21.16 -2.98
N GLU A 4 18.15 -20.40 -2.72
CA GLU A 4 18.44 -19.88 -1.37
C GLU A 4 17.54 -18.65 -1.18
N VAL A 5 16.66 -18.67 -0.19
CA VAL A 5 15.74 -17.57 0.11
C VAL A 5 16.01 -17.09 1.53
N HIS A 6 16.26 -15.79 1.68
CA HIS A 6 16.43 -15.16 2.98
C HIS A 6 15.42 -14.03 3.15
N LYS A 7 14.82 -13.95 4.34
CA LYS A 7 13.99 -12.81 4.76
C LYS A 7 14.80 -12.08 5.82
N PHE A 8 15.16 -10.85 5.52
CA PHE A 8 16.01 -10.06 6.43
C PHE A 8 15.19 -9.56 7.62
N GLY A 9 15.83 -9.51 8.79
CA GLY A 9 15.38 -8.74 9.93
C GLY A 9 15.51 -7.23 9.70
N ASP A 10 15.37 -6.47 10.78
CA ASP A 10 15.50 -5.02 10.75
C ASP A 10 16.94 -4.60 10.40
N ASN A 11 17.08 -3.86 9.31
CA ASN A 11 18.35 -3.32 8.84
C ASN A 11 18.22 -1.87 8.37
N ALA A 12 17.15 -1.19 8.80
CA ALA A 12 16.98 0.23 8.54
C ALA A 12 18.09 1.03 9.24
N PRO A 13 18.49 2.19 8.68
CA PRO A 13 19.38 3.10 9.39
C PRO A 13 18.73 3.58 10.69
N ALA A 14 19.55 4.04 11.63
CA ALA A 14 19.05 4.62 12.88
C ALA A 14 18.07 5.78 12.61
N GLY A 15 17.02 5.87 13.42
CA GLY A 15 15.96 6.87 13.30
C GLY A 15 14.58 6.24 13.16
N ASP A 16 13.56 7.07 13.25
CA ASP A 16 12.20 6.64 12.97
C ASP A 16 11.97 6.68 11.46
N TRP A 17 11.60 5.54 10.89
CA TRP A 17 11.31 5.40 9.47
C TRP A 17 9.94 4.81 9.27
N VAL A 18 9.27 5.24 8.20
CA VAL A 18 8.08 4.55 7.69
C VAL A 18 8.31 4.23 6.23
N GLN A 19 7.67 3.16 5.76
CA GLN A 19 7.69 2.81 4.34
C GLN A 19 7.03 3.93 3.52
N TRP A 20 7.65 4.29 2.39
CA TRP A 20 7.04 5.25 1.47
C TRP A 20 5.79 4.66 0.79
N THR A 21 4.96 5.52 0.21
CA THR A 21 3.69 5.12 -0.44
C THR A 21 3.82 4.95 -1.97
N ILE A 22 5.02 5.08 -2.54
CA ILE A 22 5.29 4.82 -3.96
C ILE A 22 5.00 3.35 -4.29
N GLY A 23 4.06 3.10 -5.20
CA GLY A 23 3.65 1.74 -5.57
C GLY A 23 3.14 0.92 -4.37
N SER A 24 3.81 -0.20 -4.08
CA SER A 24 3.53 -1.02 -2.88
C SER A 24 4.37 -0.62 -1.67
N GLY A 25 5.23 0.39 -1.83
CA GLY A 25 6.33 0.79 -0.96
C GLY A 25 7.54 -0.16 -0.97
N TRP A 26 7.42 -1.30 -1.65
CA TRP A 26 8.55 -2.17 -1.96
C TRP A 26 8.88 -2.10 -3.45
N PHE A 27 10.14 -2.39 -3.78
CA PHE A 27 10.62 -2.48 -5.16
C PHE A 27 11.66 -3.58 -5.31
N ASP A 28 11.74 -4.14 -6.52
CA ASP A 28 12.78 -5.09 -6.90
C ASP A 28 13.95 -4.34 -7.52
N VAL A 29 15.15 -4.58 -6.98
CA VAL A 29 16.38 -3.94 -7.47
C VAL A 29 16.67 -4.40 -8.90
N GLN A 30 16.89 -3.45 -9.79
CA GLN A 30 17.13 -3.68 -11.21
C GLN A 30 18.62 -3.81 -11.53
N GLY A 31 18.94 -4.57 -12.57
CA GLY A 31 20.32 -4.71 -13.07
C GLY A 31 21.24 -5.61 -12.23
N LEU A 32 20.68 -6.42 -11.33
CA LEU A 32 21.42 -7.40 -10.50
C LEU A 32 22.20 -8.40 -11.37
N PHE A 33 21.62 -8.81 -12.50
CA PHE A 33 22.23 -9.78 -13.44
C PHE A 33 23.62 -9.36 -13.93
N ASN A 34 23.83 -8.06 -14.16
CA ASN A 34 25.09 -7.51 -14.68
C ASN A 34 26.27 -7.64 -13.70
N ARG A 35 26.02 -8.10 -12.47
CA ARG A 35 27.00 -8.19 -11.38
C ARG A 35 26.68 -9.29 -10.37
N LYS A 36 26.10 -10.36 -10.89
CA LYS A 36 25.56 -11.50 -10.14
C LYS A 36 26.50 -12.02 -9.05
N GLU A 37 27.79 -12.18 -9.32
CA GLU A 37 28.72 -12.78 -8.35
C GLU A 37 28.91 -11.88 -7.12
N GLY A 38 29.13 -10.58 -7.33
CA GLY A 38 29.27 -9.62 -6.22
C GLY A 38 27.98 -9.46 -5.41
N VAL A 39 26.83 -9.48 -6.07
CA VAL A 39 25.53 -9.42 -5.40
C VAL A 39 25.26 -10.69 -4.59
N ARG A 40 25.56 -11.88 -5.14
CA ARG A 40 25.39 -13.15 -4.43
C ARG A 40 26.22 -13.19 -3.16
N GLU A 41 27.48 -12.83 -3.28
CA GLU A 41 28.39 -12.83 -2.14
C GLU A 41 27.92 -11.85 -1.07
N PHE A 42 27.57 -10.63 -1.46
CA PHE A 42 26.99 -9.66 -0.54
C PHE A 42 25.74 -10.18 0.18
N LEU A 43 24.78 -10.76 -0.57
CA LEU A 43 23.53 -11.22 0.02
C LEU A 43 23.71 -12.41 0.97
N ARG A 44 24.71 -13.27 0.72
CA ARG A 44 25.08 -14.35 1.65
C ARG A 44 25.71 -13.80 2.92
N LEU A 45 26.64 -12.84 2.80
CA LEU A 45 27.24 -12.18 3.96
C LEU A 45 26.22 -11.38 4.77
N ALA A 46 25.29 -10.68 4.11
CA ALA A 46 24.20 -9.97 4.76
C ALA A 46 23.26 -10.93 5.49
N ALA A 47 22.94 -12.09 4.89
CA ALA A 47 22.12 -13.10 5.55
C ALA A 47 22.83 -13.69 6.79
N GLN A 48 24.15 -13.87 6.72
CA GLN A 48 24.95 -14.29 7.87
C GLN A 48 24.98 -13.22 8.96
N ALA A 49 25.19 -11.95 8.60
CA ALA A 49 25.16 -10.82 9.54
C ALA A 49 23.81 -10.75 10.26
N ASP A 50 22.70 -10.89 9.53
CA ASP A 50 21.34 -10.93 10.09
C ASP A 50 21.16 -12.05 11.12
N LEU A 51 21.63 -13.26 10.80
CA LEU A 51 21.57 -14.40 11.73
C LEU A 51 22.42 -14.21 12.99
N LEU A 52 23.52 -13.45 12.89
CA LEU A 52 24.43 -13.15 13.99
C LEU A 52 24.03 -11.87 14.76
N GLY A 53 23.03 -11.13 14.29
CA GLY A 53 22.66 -9.83 14.83
C GLY A 53 23.72 -8.75 14.60
N GLU A 54 24.56 -8.91 13.58
CA GLU A 54 25.55 -7.93 13.18
C GLU A 54 24.93 -6.86 12.27
N PRO A 55 25.41 -5.60 12.29
CA PRO A 55 24.83 -4.55 11.46
C PRO A 55 25.06 -4.79 9.96
N PHE A 56 24.02 -4.58 9.17
CA PHE A 56 24.05 -4.60 7.69
C PHE A 56 22.92 -3.69 7.17
N GLY A 57 22.83 -3.52 5.84
CA GLY A 57 21.72 -2.79 5.23
C GLY A 57 22.01 -2.36 3.79
N ALA A 58 21.37 -1.27 3.36
CA ALA A 58 21.67 -0.63 2.09
C ALA A 58 21.53 0.90 2.15
N LEU A 59 22.18 1.56 1.21
CA LEU A 59 22.16 3.00 0.98
C LEU A 59 21.64 3.31 -0.43
N LEU A 60 21.05 4.48 -0.59
CA LEU A 60 20.66 5.03 -1.89
C LEU A 60 21.69 6.08 -2.32
N ASN A 61 22.16 6.01 -3.56
CA ASN A 61 23.10 6.97 -4.13
C ASN A 61 22.57 7.52 -5.47
N PRO A 62 22.05 8.76 -5.51
CA PRO A 62 21.63 9.42 -6.74
C PRO A 62 22.81 9.59 -7.73
N VAL A 63 22.54 9.38 -9.03
CA VAL A 63 23.53 9.49 -10.11
C VAL A 63 23.02 10.47 -11.16
N HIS A 64 23.19 11.77 -10.87
CA HIS A 64 22.63 12.86 -11.68
C HIS A 64 23.24 12.98 -13.09
N ASP A 65 24.41 12.39 -13.32
CA ASP A 65 25.13 12.40 -14.60
C ASP A 65 24.91 11.13 -15.45
N ASN A 66 23.95 10.27 -15.05
CA ASN A 66 23.64 9.07 -15.80
C ASN A 66 23.06 9.42 -17.19
N LYS A 67 23.67 8.85 -18.24
CA LYS A 67 23.35 9.14 -19.64
C LYS A 67 21.98 8.59 -20.11
N HIS A 68 21.37 7.69 -19.35
CA HIS A 68 20.14 6.99 -19.72
C HIS A 68 18.94 7.46 -18.88
N ASP A 69 19.16 7.80 -17.61
CA ASP A 69 18.11 8.25 -16.70
C ASP A 69 18.67 9.30 -15.72
N LYS A 70 18.19 10.54 -15.83
CA LYS A 70 18.59 11.65 -14.97
C LYS A 70 18.22 11.46 -13.48
N ASN A 71 17.27 10.58 -13.20
CA ASN A 71 16.82 10.24 -11.85
C ASN A 71 17.47 8.94 -11.34
N ALA A 72 18.42 8.36 -12.08
CA ALA A 72 19.02 7.08 -11.73
C ALA A 72 19.53 7.07 -10.29
N MET A 73 19.12 6.04 -9.54
CA MET A 73 19.47 5.90 -8.14
C MET A 73 20.03 4.50 -7.89
N GLN A 74 21.27 4.45 -7.40
CA GLN A 74 21.96 3.20 -7.10
C GLN A 74 21.56 2.69 -5.71
N VAL A 75 21.42 1.37 -5.60
CA VAL A 75 21.31 0.65 -4.33
C VAL A 75 22.69 0.11 -3.99
N ILE A 76 23.25 0.59 -2.88
CA ILE A 76 24.56 0.20 -2.37
C ILE A 76 24.35 -0.65 -1.11
N GLY A 77 24.61 -1.95 -1.19
CA GLY A 77 24.60 -2.83 -0.02
C GLY A 77 25.76 -2.50 0.92
N ILE A 78 25.51 -2.58 2.22
CA ILE A 78 26.52 -2.30 3.25
C ILE A 78 26.59 -3.44 4.28
N LEU A 79 27.82 -3.70 4.76
CA LEU A 79 28.08 -4.52 5.95
C LEU A 79 28.70 -3.64 7.02
N GLY A 80 28.31 -3.85 8.27
CA GLY A 80 28.63 -2.95 9.39
C GLY A 80 27.64 -1.80 9.55
N PRO A 81 27.87 -0.90 10.52
CA PRO A 81 26.95 0.18 10.86
C PRO A 81 26.71 1.13 9.67
N HIS A 82 25.49 1.65 9.52
CA HIS A 82 25.13 2.62 8.46
C HIS A 82 26.02 3.87 8.46
N GLU A 83 26.41 4.35 9.64
CA GLU A 83 27.26 5.54 9.82
C GLU A 83 28.71 5.31 9.38
N ALA A 84 29.21 4.07 9.52
CA ALA A 84 30.57 3.69 9.19
C ALA A 84 30.63 2.26 8.62
N PRO A 85 30.17 2.04 7.38
CA PRO A 85 30.18 0.73 6.76
C PRO A 85 31.60 0.19 6.60
N THR A 86 31.78 -1.09 6.94
CA THR A 86 33.05 -1.81 6.71
C THR A 86 33.20 -2.27 5.26
N SER A 87 32.08 -2.44 4.56
CA SER A 87 32.04 -2.80 3.14
C SER A 87 30.88 -2.10 2.44
N ARG A 88 31.07 -1.81 1.16
CA ARG A 88 30.06 -1.22 0.27
C ARG A 88 30.09 -1.96 -1.06
N VAL A 89 28.93 -2.47 -1.49
CA VAL A 89 28.78 -3.21 -2.75
C VAL A 89 27.65 -2.59 -3.56
N PHE A 90 27.93 -2.21 -4.80
CA PHE A 90 26.90 -1.71 -5.69
C PHE A 90 26.01 -2.85 -6.19
N LEU A 91 24.76 -2.91 -5.72
CA LEU A 91 23.87 -4.03 -5.99
C LEU A 91 23.12 -3.88 -7.30
N GLY A 92 22.62 -2.68 -7.59
CA GLY A 92 21.80 -2.43 -8.76
C GLY A 92 21.13 -1.06 -8.66
N TYR A 93 20.09 -0.84 -9.45
CA TYR A 93 19.36 0.42 -9.47
C TYR A 93 17.96 0.27 -8.88
N VAL A 94 17.45 1.36 -8.32
CA VAL A 94 16.01 1.52 -8.09
C VAL A 94 15.31 1.51 -9.48
N PRO A 95 14.14 0.88 -9.64
CA PRO A 95 13.34 0.99 -10.87
C PRO A 95 13.13 2.44 -11.31
N ALA A 96 13.15 2.70 -12.62
CA ALA A 96 13.15 4.07 -13.16
C ALA A 96 11.87 4.86 -12.82
N ASP A 97 10.72 4.18 -12.77
CA ASP A 97 9.44 4.73 -12.33
C ASP A 97 9.48 5.14 -10.85
N VAL A 98 9.96 4.25 -9.97
CA VAL A 98 10.13 4.54 -8.54
C VAL A 98 11.14 5.67 -8.33
N ALA A 99 12.25 5.67 -9.05
CA ALA A 99 13.27 6.71 -8.95
C ALA A 99 12.75 8.08 -9.42
N ALA A 100 11.90 8.11 -10.45
CA ALA A 100 11.23 9.33 -10.90
C ALA A 100 10.24 9.88 -9.86
N GLU A 101 9.49 9.01 -9.18
CA GLU A 101 8.61 9.42 -8.08
C GLU A 101 9.40 9.95 -6.88
N VAL A 102 10.50 9.30 -6.50
CA VAL A 102 11.39 9.80 -5.43
C VAL A 102 11.97 11.18 -5.80
N ALA A 103 12.32 11.40 -7.08
CA ALA A 103 12.81 12.70 -7.55
C ALA A 103 11.76 13.83 -7.48
N SER A 104 10.47 13.50 -7.31
CA SER A 104 9.40 14.49 -7.09
C SER A 104 9.30 14.95 -5.63
N PHE A 105 10.01 14.29 -4.71
CA PHE A 105 10.01 14.68 -3.30
C PHE A 105 10.63 16.08 -3.11
N PRO A 106 10.21 16.80 -2.05
CA PRO A 106 10.84 18.05 -1.67
C PRO A 106 12.37 17.92 -1.56
N GLU A 107 13.09 18.94 -2.03
CA GLU A 107 14.54 18.98 -1.93
C GLU A 107 14.98 18.83 -0.47
N GLY A 108 15.95 17.96 -0.22
CA GLY A 108 16.43 17.65 1.12
C GLY A 108 15.59 16.63 1.90
N MET A 109 14.55 16.02 1.30
CA MET A 109 13.82 14.91 1.91
C MET A 109 14.76 13.73 2.20
N PRO A 110 14.93 13.33 3.48
CA PRO A 110 15.69 12.12 3.79
C PRO A 110 14.98 10.91 3.21
N ILE A 111 15.73 10.07 2.51
CA ILE A 111 15.27 8.78 2.00
C ILE A 111 16.24 7.70 2.43
N ALA A 112 15.70 6.54 2.75
CA ALA A 112 16.47 5.36 3.13
C ALA A 112 15.93 4.12 2.43
N VAL A 113 16.64 3.02 2.55
CA VAL A 113 16.26 1.73 1.97
C VAL A 113 16.54 0.61 2.96
N GLU A 114 15.62 -0.33 3.05
CA GLU A 114 15.72 -1.53 3.87
C GLU A 114 15.71 -2.76 2.96
N LEU A 115 16.62 -3.70 3.19
CA LEU A 115 16.59 -4.99 2.53
C LEU A 115 15.48 -5.84 3.16
N LYS A 116 14.54 -6.36 2.36
CA LYS A 116 13.42 -7.16 2.90
C LYS A 116 13.60 -8.64 2.62
N LYS A 117 13.92 -8.97 1.37
CA LYS A 117 13.99 -10.37 0.93
C LYS A 117 14.95 -10.54 -0.22
N SER A 118 15.74 -11.60 -0.16
CA SER A 118 16.56 -12.06 -1.28
C SER A 118 16.16 -13.46 -1.73
N ARG A 119 16.45 -13.75 -2.99
CA ARG A 119 16.34 -15.07 -3.58
C ARG A 119 17.53 -15.27 -4.53
N ILE A 120 18.41 -16.19 -4.18
CA ILE A 120 19.63 -16.50 -4.93
C ILE A 120 19.44 -17.85 -5.61
N GLY A 121 19.53 -17.87 -6.93
CA GLY A 121 19.55 -19.08 -7.76
C GLY A 121 20.85 -19.17 -8.55
N GLU A 122 21.01 -20.26 -9.30
CA GLU A 122 22.22 -20.51 -10.10
C GLU A 122 22.36 -19.55 -11.30
N VAL A 123 21.24 -19.14 -11.88
CA VAL A 123 21.22 -18.24 -13.06
C VAL A 123 20.83 -16.81 -12.68
N ASP A 124 20.05 -16.64 -11.62
CA ASP A 124 19.39 -15.38 -11.33
C ASP A 124 19.44 -15.02 -9.84
N VAL A 125 19.28 -13.72 -9.55
CA VAL A 125 19.28 -13.16 -8.19
C VAL A 125 18.20 -12.10 -8.12
N ILE A 126 17.31 -12.22 -7.15
CA ILE A 126 16.26 -11.23 -6.88
C ILE A 126 16.51 -10.64 -5.50
N LEU A 127 16.44 -9.32 -5.42
CA LEU A 127 16.49 -8.56 -4.17
C LEU A 127 15.31 -7.59 -4.14
N ASN A 128 14.50 -7.70 -3.10
CA ASN A 128 13.39 -6.83 -2.81
C ASN A 128 13.73 -5.94 -1.61
N CYS A 129 13.44 -4.65 -1.77
CA CYS A 129 13.72 -3.61 -0.79
C CYS A 129 12.46 -2.82 -0.46
N ALA A 130 12.39 -2.27 0.75
CA ALA A 130 11.44 -1.23 1.11
C ALA A 130 12.14 0.12 1.02
N GLY A 131 11.52 1.10 0.37
CA GLY A 131 11.98 2.47 0.47
C GLY A 131 11.34 3.16 1.67
N LEU A 132 12.13 3.99 2.33
CA LEU A 132 11.81 4.57 3.61
C LEU A 132 11.92 6.10 3.53
N TRP A 133 11.07 6.76 4.31
CA TRP A 133 11.11 8.20 4.55
C TRP A 133 10.72 8.51 6.01
N PRO A 134 10.99 9.73 6.52
CA PRO A 134 10.62 10.10 7.88
C PRO A 134 9.10 10.04 8.07
N PRO A 135 8.58 9.73 9.28
CA PRO A 135 7.16 9.83 9.59
C PRO A 135 6.60 11.23 9.31
N ALA A 136 5.30 11.32 9.02
CA ALA A 136 4.63 12.58 8.68
C ALA A 136 4.89 13.72 9.70
N LYS A 137 4.92 13.40 11.00
CA LYS A 137 5.23 14.38 12.05
C LYS A 137 6.62 15.00 11.86
N GLN A 138 7.64 14.18 11.58
CA GLN A 138 9.00 14.67 11.35
C GLN A 138 9.08 15.46 10.04
N ARG A 139 8.45 14.99 8.95
CA ARG A 139 8.41 15.74 7.68
C ARG A 139 7.77 17.13 7.85
N GLN A 140 6.74 17.24 8.70
CA GLN A 140 6.11 18.52 9.05
C GLN A 140 7.04 19.42 9.87
N GLU A 141 7.75 18.87 10.86
CA GLU A 141 8.75 19.61 11.64
C GLU A 141 9.92 20.10 10.77
N MET A 142 10.28 19.35 9.74
CA MET A 142 11.30 19.72 8.75
C MET A 142 10.80 20.72 7.70
N GLY A 143 9.51 21.08 7.70
CA GLY A 143 8.91 21.96 6.70
C GLY A 143 8.80 21.33 5.31
N LEU A 144 8.95 20.01 5.20
CA LEU A 144 8.88 19.26 3.94
C LEU A 144 7.45 18.79 3.62
N GLU A 145 6.56 18.80 4.61
CA GLU A 145 5.15 18.48 4.44
C GLU A 145 4.30 19.48 5.22
N THR A 146 3.26 20.04 4.60
CA THR A 146 2.29 20.83 5.35
C THR A 146 1.36 19.90 6.12
N ALA A 147 1.12 20.18 7.40
CA ALA A 147 0.09 19.47 8.15
C ALA A 147 -1.24 19.53 7.36
N PRO A 148 -1.94 18.38 7.20
CA PRO A 148 -3.19 18.38 6.49
C PRO A 148 -4.12 19.41 7.15
N SER A 149 -4.74 20.27 6.34
CA SER A 149 -5.70 21.24 6.85
C SER A 149 -6.74 20.51 7.70
N LYS A 150 -7.13 21.10 8.84
CA LYS A 150 -8.20 20.52 9.68
C LYS A 150 -9.36 20.14 8.76
N PRO A 151 -9.80 18.87 8.75
CA PRO A 151 -10.84 18.42 7.84
C PRO A 151 -12.08 19.28 8.07
N VAL A 152 -12.50 19.99 7.03
CA VAL A 152 -13.75 20.76 7.07
C VAL A 152 -14.88 19.74 7.21
N THR A 153 -15.66 19.81 8.28
CA THR A 153 -16.87 19.00 8.39
C THR A 153 -17.85 19.52 7.35
N ARG A 154 -18.00 18.81 6.23
CA ARG A 154 -18.98 19.12 5.19
C ARG A 154 -20.02 18.01 5.16
N VAL A 155 -21.18 18.33 5.72
CA VAL A 155 -22.40 17.55 5.55
C VAL A 155 -23.42 18.54 5.02
N ASP A 156 -23.57 18.58 3.71
CA ASP A 156 -24.63 19.32 3.04
C ASP A 156 -25.72 18.36 2.54
N GLU A 157 -26.85 18.91 2.10
CA GLU A 157 -28.00 18.13 1.62
C GLU A 157 -27.61 17.24 0.43
N ASN A 158 -26.78 17.75 -0.48
CA ASN A 158 -26.30 16.99 -1.64
C ASN A 158 -25.47 15.76 -1.20
N ALA A 159 -24.62 15.87 -0.18
CA ALA A 159 -23.87 14.73 0.35
C ALA A 159 -24.78 13.66 0.98
N LEU A 160 -25.89 14.08 1.61
CA LEU A 160 -26.90 13.16 2.15
C LEU A 160 -27.68 12.46 1.03
N GLU A 161 -28.06 13.18 -0.02
CA GLU A 161 -28.71 12.61 -1.21
C GLU A 161 -27.81 11.58 -1.91
N GLN A 162 -26.51 11.87 -2.04
CA GLN A 162 -25.54 10.93 -2.57
C GLN A 162 -25.42 9.66 -1.71
N LEU A 163 -25.44 9.82 -0.38
CA LEU A 163 -25.44 8.67 0.53
C LEU A 163 -26.71 7.83 0.36
N ASP A 164 -27.89 8.46 0.27
CA ASP A 164 -29.16 7.77 0.07
C ASP A 164 -29.16 7.00 -1.27
N ALA A 165 -28.62 7.60 -2.34
CA ALA A 165 -28.42 6.94 -3.62
C ALA A 165 -27.46 5.73 -3.52
N LEU A 166 -26.37 5.84 -2.75
CA LEU A 166 -25.44 4.74 -2.51
C LEU A 166 -26.11 3.60 -1.72
N ILE A 167 -26.91 3.93 -0.69
CA ILE A 167 -27.67 2.95 0.10
C ILE A 167 -28.63 2.19 -0.81
N GLU A 168 -29.41 2.90 -1.63
CA GLU A 168 -30.35 2.28 -2.56
C GLU A 168 -29.62 1.39 -3.57
N ARG A 169 -28.51 1.88 -4.14
CA ARG A 169 -27.65 1.11 -5.04
C ARG A 169 -27.16 -0.18 -4.40
N MET A 170 -26.71 -0.15 -3.15
CA MET A 170 -26.31 -1.35 -2.41
C MET A 170 -27.49 -2.32 -2.20
N ASN A 171 -28.69 -1.81 -1.91
CA ASN A 171 -29.87 -2.66 -1.67
C ASN A 171 -30.35 -3.37 -2.94
N VAL A 172 -30.34 -2.69 -4.09
CA VAL A 172 -30.74 -3.28 -5.38
C VAL A 172 -29.64 -4.17 -5.97
N MET A 173 -28.38 -3.93 -5.62
CA MET A 173 -27.27 -4.74 -6.13
C MET A 173 -27.31 -6.16 -5.53
N PRO A 174 -27.22 -7.21 -6.37
CA PRO A 174 -27.04 -8.58 -5.87
C PRO A 174 -25.71 -8.70 -5.13
N ALA A 175 -25.75 -9.18 -3.89
CA ALA A 175 -24.54 -9.45 -3.13
C ALA A 175 -23.80 -10.68 -3.68
N LEU A 176 -22.48 -10.64 -3.64
CA LEU A 176 -21.66 -11.81 -3.93
C LEU A 176 -21.69 -12.74 -2.72
N THR A 177 -22.00 -14.02 -2.95
CA THR A 177 -21.76 -15.05 -1.93
C THR A 177 -20.25 -15.16 -1.67
N ALA A 178 -19.87 -15.61 -0.46
CA ALA A 178 -18.46 -15.85 -0.12
C ALA A 178 -17.73 -16.74 -1.17
N LYS A 179 -18.44 -17.74 -1.70
CA LYS A 179 -17.92 -18.62 -2.78
C LYS A 179 -17.68 -17.86 -4.09
N GLN A 180 -18.60 -16.97 -4.49
CA GLN A 180 -18.44 -16.16 -5.69
C GLN A 180 -17.32 -15.13 -5.54
N ALA A 181 -17.22 -14.48 -4.38
CA ALA A 181 -16.12 -13.56 -4.08
C ALA A 181 -14.76 -14.28 -4.14
N ALA A 182 -14.62 -15.41 -3.44
CA ALA A 182 -13.39 -16.20 -3.45
C ALA A 182 -13.01 -16.71 -4.85
N ALA A 183 -13.98 -17.13 -5.66
CA ALA A 183 -13.74 -17.55 -7.05
C ALA A 183 -13.20 -16.41 -7.92
N ARG A 184 -13.74 -15.19 -7.76
CA ARG A 184 -13.29 -14.00 -8.49
C ARG A 184 -11.90 -13.53 -8.02
N GLN A 185 -11.67 -13.51 -6.71
CA GLN A 185 -10.34 -13.23 -6.16
C GLN A 185 -9.29 -14.20 -6.69
N LYS A 186 -9.59 -15.51 -6.70
CA LYS A 186 -8.67 -16.53 -7.24
C LYS A 186 -8.39 -16.32 -8.73
N LYS A 187 -9.39 -15.93 -9.52
CA LYS A 187 -9.24 -15.65 -10.96
C LYS A 187 -8.33 -14.43 -11.20
N ASN A 188 -8.50 -13.38 -10.41
CA ASN A 188 -7.84 -12.10 -10.60
C ASN A 188 -6.50 -11.99 -9.85
N ARG A 189 -6.18 -12.97 -9.01
CA ARG A 189 -4.87 -13.06 -8.36
C ARG A 189 -3.79 -13.19 -9.42
N ILE A 190 -2.82 -12.29 -9.41
CA ILE A 190 -1.59 -12.41 -10.18
C ILE A 190 -0.73 -13.48 -9.50
N ASP A 191 -0.40 -14.52 -10.24
CA ASP A 191 0.56 -15.54 -9.85
C ASP A 191 1.82 -15.34 -10.68
N PHE A 192 2.74 -14.51 -10.18
CA PHE A 192 4.02 -14.20 -10.82
C PHE A 192 4.92 -15.43 -11.05
N ILE A 193 4.52 -16.62 -10.57
CA ILE A 193 5.23 -17.89 -10.80
C ILE A 193 4.62 -18.67 -11.98
N LYS A 194 3.30 -18.59 -12.16
CA LYS A 194 2.55 -19.45 -13.11
C LYS A 194 1.95 -18.70 -14.29
N ASP A 195 1.69 -17.42 -14.14
CA ASP A 195 1.12 -16.59 -15.20
C ASP A 195 2.22 -16.20 -16.19
N ASP A 196 1.91 -16.28 -17.48
CA ASP A 196 2.77 -15.71 -18.53
C ASP A 196 2.73 -14.18 -18.51
N GLU A 197 3.69 -13.54 -19.18
CA GLU A 197 3.84 -12.09 -19.18
C GLU A 197 2.61 -11.36 -19.74
N ALA A 198 1.96 -11.92 -20.77
CA ALA A 198 0.73 -11.37 -21.32
C ALA A 198 -0.43 -11.42 -20.30
N THR A 199 -0.52 -12.50 -19.52
CA THR A 199 -1.51 -12.68 -18.45
C THR A 199 -1.25 -11.72 -17.29
N ILE A 200 0.02 -11.54 -16.91
CA ILE A 200 0.42 -10.59 -15.87
C ILE A 200 0.06 -9.16 -16.31
N GLN A 201 0.44 -8.75 -17.52
CA GLN A 201 0.15 -7.42 -18.04
C GLN A 201 -1.35 -7.15 -18.16
N ARG A 202 -2.13 -8.14 -18.63
CA ARG A 202 -3.60 -8.03 -18.65
C ARG A 202 -4.17 -7.85 -17.24
N LYS A 203 -3.75 -8.69 -16.28
CA LYS A 203 -4.25 -8.61 -14.89
C LYS A 203 -3.83 -7.31 -14.20
N LEU A 204 -2.63 -6.81 -14.47
CA LEU A 204 -2.18 -5.50 -13.99
C LEU A 204 -3.02 -4.37 -14.59
N ALA A 205 -3.27 -4.39 -15.89
CA ALA A 205 -4.14 -3.40 -16.53
C ALA A 205 -5.58 -3.46 -16.00
N GLU A 206 -6.11 -4.66 -15.73
CA GLU A 206 -7.41 -4.85 -15.08
C GLU A 206 -7.42 -4.30 -13.64
N LEU A 207 -6.36 -4.53 -12.85
CA LEU A 207 -6.21 -3.98 -11.50
C LEU A 207 -6.05 -2.45 -11.51
N GLU A 208 -5.33 -1.90 -12.48
CA GLU A 208 -5.14 -0.45 -12.64
C GLU A 208 -6.46 0.21 -13.09
N ALA A 209 -7.23 -0.43 -13.97
CA ALA A 209 -8.58 0.02 -14.35
C ALA A 209 -9.63 -0.19 -13.25
N ASP A 210 -9.36 -1.08 -12.28
CA ASP A 210 -10.15 -1.27 -11.08
C ASP A 210 -9.72 -0.34 -9.93
N ARG A 211 -8.58 0.35 -10.09
CA ARG A 211 -8.06 1.32 -9.13
C ARG A 211 -8.94 2.57 -9.17
N SER A 212 -9.47 2.93 -8.02
CA SER A 212 -10.37 4.08 -7.89
C SER A 212 -9.59 5.38 -8.11
N PRO A 213 -10.06 6.30 -8.99
CA PRO A 213 -9.40 7.60 -9.21
C PRO A 213 -9.24 8.39 -7.91
N SER A 214 -10.25 8.33 -7.04
CA SER A 214 -10.20 8.99 -5.72
C SER A 214 -9.12 8.41 -4.78
N VAL A 215 -8.66 7.17 -5.02
CA VAL A 215 -7.52 6.54 -4.33
C VAL A 215 -6.17 6.98 -4.90
N LEU A 216 -6.12 7.38 -6.17
CA LEU A 216 -4.90 7.81 -6.86
C LEU A 216 -4.56 9.30 -6.62
N GLU A 217 -5.56 10.14 -6.32
CA GLU A 217 -5.39 11.59 -6.17
C GLU A 217 -4.69 12.05 -4.87
N ASP A 218 -4.39 11.15 -3.91
CA ASP A 218 -3.77 11.56 -2.63
C ASP A 218 -2.77 10.52 -2.06
N PRO A 219 -1.51 10.52 -2.53
CA PRO A 219 -0.43 9.72 -1.95
C PRO A 219 -0.01 10.15 -0.53
N GLY A 220 -0.45 11.33 -0.06
CA GLY A 220 -0.11 11.95 1.24
C GLY A 220 -1.07 11.58 2.38
N GLY A 221 -2.18 10.92 2.06
CA GLY A 221 -3.06 10.29 3.01
C GLY A 221 -4.39 11.01 3.17
N PHE A 222 -5.44 10.24 2.86
CA PHE A 222 -6.88 10.53 2.95
C PHE A 222 -7.43 11.11 4.26
N LYS A 223 -6.60 11.41 5.27
CA LYS A 223 -7.03 12.02 6.54
C LYS A 223 -7.72 13.37 6.33
N GLN A 224 -7.39 14.08 5.26
CA GLN A 224 -8.07 15.34 4.93
C GLN A 224 -9.57 15.17 4.63
N TYR A 225 -9.99 13.98 4.18
CA TYR A 225 -11.38 13.68 3.84
C TYR A 225 -12.16 13.00 4.98
N ASP A 226 -11.54 12.78 6.15
CA ASP A 226 -12.13 12.01 7.25
C ASP A 226 -13.50 12.53 7.73
N ASN A 227 -13.80 13.81 7.52
CA ASN A 227 -15.08 14.45 7.88
C ASN A 227 -15.83 15.02 6.66
N ASP A 228 -15.48 14.64 5.44
CA ASP A 228 -16.17 15.04 4.21
C ASP A 228 -17.13 13.92 3.79
N LEU A 229 -18.44 14.08 4.00
CA LEU A 229 -19.38 12.99 3.72
C LEU A 229 -19.42 12.65 2.23
N ALA A 230 -19.44 13.65 1.35
CA ALA A 230 -19.54 13.46 -0.09
C ALA A 230 -18.34 12.64 -0.61
N LYS A 231 -17.12 13.00 -0.21
CA LYS A 231 -15.92 12.27 -0.64
C LYS A 231 -15.88 10.85 -0.08
N GLN A 232 -16.33 10.65 1.16
CA GLN A 232 -16.41 9.30 1.75
C GLN A 232 -17.43 8.42 1.00
N VAL A 233 -18.57 8.99 0.60
CA VAL A 233 -19.60 8.30 -0.22
C VAL A 233 -19.05 7.96 -1.60
N GLU A 234 -18.35 8.89 -2.27
CA GLU A 234 -17.70 8.68 -3.56
C GLU A 234 -16.74 7.49 -3.49
N ILE A 235 -15.81 7.48 -2.52
CA ILE A 235 -14.82 6.40 -2.38
C ILE A 235 -15.49 5.04 -2.14
N VAL A 236 -16.53 4.99 -1.28
CA VAL A 236 -17.25 3.74 -1.04
C VAL A 236 -18.03 3.28 -2.28
N SER A 237 -18.61 4.21 -3.04
CA SER A 237 -19.33 3.93 -4.28
C SER A 237 -18.40 3.35 -5.35
N GLU A 238 -17.22 3.92 -5.54
CA GLU A 238 -16.19 3.40 -6.45
C GLU A 238 -15.67 2.04 -5.99
N GLY A 239 -15.44 1.89 -4.67
CA GLY A 239 -15.04 0.62 -4.08
C GLY A 239 -16.07 -0.49 -4.28
N LEU A 240 -17.36 -0.18 -4.25
CA LEU A 240 -18.44 -1.13 -4.54
C LEU A 240 -18.37 -1.66 -5.99
N ASP A 241 -17.96 -0.82 -6.93
CA ASP A 241 -17.77 -1.22 -8.34
C ASP A 241 -16.57 -2.13 -8.53
N GLY A 242 -15.46 -1.84 -7.84
CA GLY A 242 -14.31 -2.75 -7.78
C GLY A 242 -14.68 -4.10 -7.19
N TRP A 243 -15.37 -4.11 -6.04
CA TRP A 243 -15.88 -5.32 -5.40
C TRP A 243 -16.74 -6.17 -6.33
N ARG A 244 -17.70 -5.54 -7.02
CA ARG A 244 -18.57 -6.22 -7.97
C ARG A 244 -17.80 -6.80 -9.15
N ARG A 245 -16.72 -6.18 -9.63
CA ARG A 245 -15.95 -6.70 -10.77
C ARG A 245 -15.06 -7.85 -10.36
N SER A 246 -14.22 -7.63 -9.36
CA SER A 246 -13.08 -8.49 -9.10
C SER A 246 -13.26 -9.41 -7.90
N GLY A 247 -14.26 -9.17 -7.06
CA GLY A 247 -14.34 -9.76 -5.73
C GLY A 247 -13.16 -9.37 -4.83
N MET A 248 -12.23 -8.54 -5.33
CA MET A 248 -11.18 -7.96 -4.53
C MET A 248 -11.81 -6.83 -3.74
N THR A 249 -11.63 -6.91 -2.44
CA THR A 249 -12.06 -5.91 -1.49
C THR A 249 -11.40 -4.58 -1.88
N PRO A 250 -12.11 -3.45 -1.97
CA PRO A 250 -11.43 -2.22 -1.66
C PRO A 250 -11.06 -2.33 -0.17
N ALA A 251 -9.80 -2.15 0.19
CA ALA A 251 -9.57 -1.46 1.45
C ALA A 251 -10.20 -0.07 1.24
N PRO A 252 -11.12 0.35 2.12
CA PRO A 252 -10.67 1.49 2.88
C PRO A 252 -11.23 1.60 4.30
N TYR A 253 -10.49 2.34 5.10
CA TYR A 253 -10.88 2.94 6.37
C TYR A 253 -12.19 3.77 6.34
N TYR A 254 -12.76 4.05 5.16
CA TYR A 254 -13.77 5.09 4.89
C TYR A 254 -15.23 4.72 5.15
N SER A 255 -15.65 3.46 5.00
CA SER A 255 -17.03 3.07 5.37
C SER A 255 -17.30 3.29 6.87
N TYR A 256 -16.28 3.09 7.70
CA TYR A 256 -16.32 3.44 9.12
C TYR A 256 -16.46 4.95 9.35
N ARG A 257 -15.82 5.79 8.52
CA ARG A 257 -15.94 7.25 8.61
C ARG A 257 -17.34 7.74 8.29
N ILE A 258 -18.03 7.18 7.29
CA ILE A 258 -19.46 7.49 7.02
C ILE A 258 -20.29 7.27 8.29
N ALA A 259 -20.16 6.11 8.93
CA ALA A 259 -20.89 5.81 10.17
C ALA A 259 -20.52 6.77 11.32
N VAL A 260 -19.25 7.16 11.44
CA VAL A 260 -18.79 8.17 12.42
C VAL A 260 -19.38 9.56 12.13
N ILE A 261 -19.40 9.99 10.87
CA ILE A 261 -19.95 11.28 10.44
C ILE A 261 -21.43 11.34 10.79
N LEU A 262 -22.23 10.35 10.38
CA LEU A 262 -23.67 10.28 10.68
C LEU A 262 -23.95 10.26 12.19
N SER A 263 -23.13 9.51 12.94
CA SER A 263 -23.25 9.46 14.40
C SER A 263 -22.97 10.81 15.07
N LYS A 264 -22.05 11.63 14.54
CA LYS A 264 -21.80 12.99 15.03
C LYS A 264 -22.95 13.94 14.69
N GLN A 265 -23.59 13.74 13.54
CA GLN A 265 -24.80 14.47 13.13
C GLN A 265 -26.07 13.98 13.84
N LYS A 266 -25.99 12.89 14.60
CA LYS A 266 -27.14 12.24 15.27
C LYS A 266 -28.20 11.73 14.28
N ASP A 267 -27.82 11.43 13.04
CA ASP A 267 -28.71 10.88 12.02
C ASP A 267 -28.75 9.34 12.14
N VAL A 268 -29.50 8.88 13.13
CA VAL A 268 -29.52 7.46 13.53
C VAL A 268 -30.12 6.56 12.45
N GLU A 269 -31.17 7.02 11.78
CA GLU A 269 -31.89 6.17 10.82
C GLU A 269 -31.09 5.98 9.53
N ARG A 270 -30.47 7.04 9.02
CA ARG A 270 -29.57 6.94 7.85
C ARG A 270 -28.31 6.13 8.18
N GLU A 271 -27.79 6.27 9.40
CA GLU A 271 -26.68 5.44 9.88
C GLU A 271 -27.05 3.94 9.86
N LYS A 272 -28.23 3.57 10.39
CA LYS A 272 -28.70 2.18 10.37
C LYS A 272 -28.90 1.66 8.94
N ALA A 273 -29.54 2.45 8.08
CA ALA A 273 -29.80 2.07 6.70
C ALA A 273 -28.48 1.80 5.94
N PHE A 274 -27.49 2.68 6.13
CA PHE A 274 -26.15 2.48 5.57
C PHE A 274 -25.47 1.21 6.09
N LEU A 275 -25.47 1.00 7.41
CA LEU A 275 -24.82 -0.15 8.02
C LEU A 275 -25.46 -1.48 7.57
N ALA A 276 -26.79 -1.53 7.46
CA ALA A 276 -27.52 -2.70 6.99
C ALA A 276 -27.18 -3.02 5.52
N ALA A 277 -27.23 -2.01 4.65
CA ALA A 277 -26.91 -2.14 3.24
C ALA A 277 -25.45 -2.55 3.02
N TRP A 278 -24.51 -1.98 3.79
CA TRP A 278 -23.11 -2.36 3.75
C TRP A 278 -22.88 -3.82 4.19
N CYS A 279 -23.48 -4.23 5.31
CA CYS A 279 -23.30 -5.59 5.84
C CYS A 279 -23.78 -6.68 4.88
N ARG A 280 -24.82 -6.42 4.08
CA ARG A 280 -25.30 -7.34 3.04
C ARG A 280 -24.23 -7.75 2.03
N HIS A 281 -23.26 -6.89 1.74
CA HIS A 281 -22.21 -7.16 0.75
C HIS A 281 -20.92 -7.70 1.34
N PHE A 282 -20.58 -7.29 2.56
CA PHE A 282 -19.22 -7.39 3.08
C PHE A 282 -19.08 -8.17 4.39
N SER A 283 -20.17 -8.46 5.11
CA SER A 283 -20.09 -9.04 6.46
C SER A 283 -19.55 -10.48 6.49
N GLU A 284 -19.88 -11.30 5.49
CA GLU A 284 -19.49 -12.72 5.45
C GLU A 284 -18.05 -12.97 4.99
N VAL A 285 -17.40 -11.97 4.37
CA VAL A 285 -16.14 -12.19 3.64
C VAL A 285 -14.89 -12.02 4.53
N GLY A 286 -15.06 -11.73 5.82
CA GLY A 286 -14.01 -11.92 6.83
C GLY A 286 -12.72 -11.11 6.59
N VAL A 287 -12.83 -9.85 6.15
CA VAL A 287 -11.66 -9.06 5.74
C VAL A 287 -11.23 -8.07 6.84
N GLY A 288 -10.44 -8.52 7.82
CA GLY A 288 -9.71 -7.61 8.71
C GLY A 288 -10.51 -6.95 9.86
N GLN A 289 -9.78 -6.47 10.87
CA GLN A 289 -10.32 -6.03 12.16
C GLN A 289 -11.33 -4.87 12.06
N ARG A 290 -11.15 -3.92 11.13
CA ARG A 290 -12.04 -2.75 11.02
C ARG A 290 -13.42 -3.07 10.46
N TYR A 291 -13.55 -4.07 9.60
CA TYR A 291 -14.85 -4.53 9.11
C TYR A 291 -15.61 -5.31 10.19
N ALA A 292 -14.91 -6.10 11.00
CA ALA A 292 -15.52 -6.70 12.18
C ALA A 292 -16.10 -5.63 13.12
N VAL A 293 -15.36 -4.53 13.35
CA VAL A 293 -15.86 -3.38 14.14
C VAL A 293 -17.11 -2.73 13.52
N LEU A 294 -17.20 -2.64 12.19
CA LEU A 294 -18.37 -2.06 11.53
C LEU A 294 -19.61 -2.97 11.62
N VAL A 295 -19.42 -4.29 11.53
CA VAL A 295 -20.48 -5.29 11.77
C VAL A 295 -20.94 -5.24 13.22
N GLU A 296 -20.01 -5.17 14.18
CA GLU A 296 -20.33 -5.00 15.61
C GLU A 296 -21.11 -3.70 15.86
N ARG A 297 -20.74 -2.61 15.19
CA ARG A 297 -21.49 -1.35 15.24
C ARG A 297 -22.91 -1.52 14.69
N ALA A 298 -23.07 -2.21 13.56
CA ALA A 298 -24.36 -2.50 12.96
C ALA A 298 -25.27 -3.29 13.92
N ARG A 299 -24.74 -4.31 14.60
CA ARG A 299 -25.46 -5.07 15.65
C ARG A 299 -25.89 -4.16 16.80
N LYS A 300 -24.95 -3.42 17.39
CA LYS A 300 -25.23 -2.51 18.54
C LYS A 300 -26.25 -1.42 18.21
N LYS A 301 -26.35 -1.02 16.94
CA LYS A 301 -27.30 -0.01 16.46
C LYS A 301 -28.64 -0.61 16.04
N GLY A 302 -28.79 -1.94 16.05
CA GLY A 302 -30.00 -2.64 15.59
C GLY A 302 -30.19 -2.60 14.07
N ALA A 303 -29.12 -2.38 13.31
CA ALA A 303 -29.17 -2.36 11.84
C ALA A 303 -29.20 -3.79 11.25
N ILE A 304 -28.68 -4.77 11.99
CA ILE A 304 -28.73 -6.20 11.66
C ILE A 304 -29.01 -7.01 12.94
N PRO A 305 -29.52 -8.26 12.84
CA PRO A 305 -29.72 -9.13 13.99
C PRO A 305 -28.44 -9.38 14.80
N GLU A 306 -28.60 -9.62 16.09
CA GLU A 306 -27.51 -10.15 16.93
C GLU A 306 -27.13 -11.57 16.46
N ALA A 307 -25.86 -11.92 16.67
CA ALA A 307 -25.29 -13.20 16.24
C ALA A 307 -25.74 -14.37 17.14
#